data_AF-A0A0M3K942-F1
#
_entry.id   AF-A0A0M3K942-F1
#
_cell.length_a   1.000
_cell.length_b   1.000
_cell.length_c   1.000
_cell.angle_alpha   90.00
_cell.angle_beta   90.00
_cell.angle_gamma   90.00
#
_symmetry.space_group_name_H-M   'P 1'
#
loop_
_entity.id
_entity.type
_entity.pdbx_description
1 polymer ?
#
loop_
_entity_poly.entity_id
_entity_poly.type
_entity_poly.pdbx_seq_one_letter_code
_entity_poly.pdbx_strand_id
1 'polypeptide(L)'
;MEFNVVKLKAYEKRPPPKLNSSQSSSSLERFQKTCRYGDDCKKPFCKYTHSADGKNEALSDCEDASFMSSHNNNTEDSEWSHYIPATIHIKSTDGISTVSERKQETSTCFVLRCAVFAVGDGGTEIDPTHLVTAVRVKPHDRNGTFLSPSGNKIGKERNWVVFNEFVVTRVTENEALHLDATWKIPSMLYYVQIDSDNVDVESRAPIPHSVFSTDFGSVDSSEQQQNVESISEESLPKRGDLLAIDAEFVALNKEGTRAVARVSCVREDGSCFLDDYIRTSASDTVSDYLTAWSGIEAADLDPELSTRHLIHLKGVYLKLLYLLQQGVIFVGHGLSSDFHALSIYVPSEQMRDTVRLFYMKAERMISLQFLAWYLLSESIQQTTHDSVEDARIAFRLYKKYLELEENGKLKTTINELYETGKRMDWKINDQQTQPQSDDTSNSSSATP
;
A
#
# COMPACT_ATOMS: atom_id res chain seq x y z
N MET A 1 -10.01 -15.94 31.06
CA MET A 1 -9.54 -14.54 30.93
C MET A 1 -9.40 -13.86 32.28
N GLU A 2 -10.40 -13.88 33.17
CA GLU A 2 -10.39 -13.21 34.48
C GLU A 2 -9.11 -13.43 35.32
N PHE A 3 -8.57 -14.66 35.35
CA PHE A 3 -7.33 -14.98 36.07
C PHE A 3 -6.10 -14.21 35.56
N ASN A 4 -6.03 -13.93 34.26
CA ASN A 4 -4.94 -13.15 33.66
C ASN A 4 -5.12 -11.65 33.92
N VAL A 5 -6.36 -11.16 33.99
CA VAL A 5 -6.68 -9.75 34.30
C VAL A 5 -6.28 -9.39 35.71
N VAL A 6 -6.60 -10.24 36.68
CA VAL A 6 -6.23 -10.04 38.10
C VAL A 6 -4.71 -10.04 38.25
N LYS A 7 -4.00 -10.93 37.55
CA LYS A 7 -2.54 -10.95 37.51
C LYS A 7 -1.93 -9.78 36.74
N LEU A 8 -2.59 -9.22 35.72
CA LEU A 8 -2.09 -8.02 35.04
C LEU A 8 -2.29 -6.78 35.91
N LYS A 9 -3.48 -6.59 36.50
CA LYS A 9 -3.82 -5.47 37.40
C LYS A 9 -2.92 -5.40 38.63
N ALA A 10 -2.53 -6.55 39.19
CA ALA A 10 -1.64 -6.58 40.36
C ALA A 10 -0.17 -6.19 40.05
N TYR A 11 0.22 -6.17 38.77
CA TYR A 11 1.60 -5.93 38.32
C TYR A 11 1.73 -4.74 37.35
N GLU A 12 0.62 -4.05 37.08
CA GLU A 12 0.58 -2.78 36.35
C GLU A 12 1.23 -1.68 37.22
N LYS A 13 2.56 -1.54 37.10
CA LYS A 13 3.32 -0.48 37.77
C LYS A 13 3.64 0.65 36.78
N ARG A 14 2.75 1.62 36.69
CA ARG A 14 3.13 2.95 36.21
C ARG A 14 3.80 3.68 37.38
N PRO A 15 4.96 4.33 37.20
CA PRO A 15 5.48 5.24 38.23
C PRO A 15 4.38 6.23 38.61
N PRO A 16 4.11 6.46 39.91
CA PRO A 16 3.14 7.49 40.29
C PRO A 16 3.61 8.83 39.72
N PRO A 17 2.71 9.66 39.15
CA PRO A 17 3.10 11.01 38.78
C PRO A 17 3.59 11.71 40.04
N LYS A 18 4.84 12.20 40.06
CA LYS A 18 5.33 12.97 41.20
C LYS A 18 4.50 14.25 41.29
N LEU A 19 3.64 14.33 42.30
CA LEU A 19 2.97 15.56 42.66
C LEU A 19 4.04 16.53 43.18
N ASN A 20 4.26 17.63 42.46
CA ASN A 20 5.10 18.73 42.95
C ASN A 20 4.53 19.23 44.28
N SER A 21 5.20 18.89 45.38
CA SER A 21 4.86 19.33 46.73
C SER A 21 5.35 20.76 46.95
N SER A 22 4.75 21.71 46.23
CA SER A 22 4.80 23.13 46.58
C SER A 22 3.82 23.89 45.70
N GLN A 23 2.58 24.03 46.16
CA GLN A 23 1.91 25.33 46.25
C GLN A 23 0.52 25.21 46.86
N SER A 24 0.32 26.03 47.88
CA SER A 24 -0.90 26.32 48.59
C SER A 24 -1.93 27.05 47.72
N SER A 25 -3.20 26.68 47.91
CA SER A 25 -4.41 27.50 47.79
C SER A 25 -4.71 28.27 46.50
N SER A 26 -5.85 27.89 45.91
CA SER A 26 -6.81 28.69 45.14
C SER A 26 -6.52 28.99 43.66
N SER A 27 -7.59 28.80 42.88
CA SER A 27 -7.83 29.24 41.49
C SER A 27 -7.69 28.14 40.42
N LEU A 28 -8.82 27.92 39.73
CA LEU A 28 -8.97 27.05 38.57
C LEU A 28 -8.06 27.51 37.42
N GLU A 29 -6.96 26.82 37.16
CA GLU A 29 -6.32 26.84 35.84
C GLU A 29 -6.62 25.54 35.11
N ARG A 30 -7.39 25.62 34.02
CA ARG A 30 -7.53 24.54 33.05
C ARG A 30 -6.16 24.31 32.42
N PHE A 31 -5.46 23.27 32.85
CA PHE A 31 -4.29 22.75 32.15
C PHE A 31 -4.63 22.47 30.67
N GLN A 32 -4.14 23.31 29.76
CA GLN A 32 -4.31 23.13 28.33
C GLN A 32 -3.30 22.06 27.87
N LYS A 33 -3.80 20.86 27.58
CA LYS A 33 -2.96 19.72 27.17
C LYS A 33 -2.34 19.97 25.78
N THR A 34 -1.08 19.59 25.61
CA THR A 34 -0.36 19.64 24.34
C THR A 34 -0.82 18.52 23.41
N CYS A 35 -0.77 18.78 22.11
CA CYS A 35 -1.21 17.82 21.11
C CYS A 35 -0.24 16.63 21.04
N ARG A 36 -0.77 15.40 21.09
CA ARG A 36 0.02 14.16 20.94
C ARG A 36 0.77 14.07 19.62
N TYR A 37 0.29 14.76 18.58
CA TYR A 37 0.91 14.79 17.25
C TYR A 37 1.85 15.98 17.05
N GLY A 38 2.04 16.85 18.06
CA GLY A 38 2.89 18.03 17.97
C GLY A 38 2.59 18.86 16.72
N ASP A 39 3.64 19.28 16.02
CA ASP A 39 3.56 20.11 14.81
C ASP A 39 3.13 19.31 13.56
N ASP A 40 3.13 17.97 13.64
CA ASP A 40 2.63 17.07 12.59
C ASP A 40 1.10 16.92 12.63
N CYS A 41 0.40 17.65 13.50
CA CYS A 41 -1.06 17.59 13.62
C CYS A 41 -1.76 18.23 12.42
N LYS A 42 -2.41 17.41 11.59
CA LYS A 42 -3.16 17.88 10.39
C LYS A 42 -4.59 18.37 10.68
N LYS A 43 -5.01 18.49 11.94
CA LYS A 43 -6.36 19.00 12.28
C LYS A 43 -6.38 20.53 12.28
N PRO A 44 -7.14 21.18 11.37
CA PRO A 44 -7.13 22.64 11.22
C PRO A 44 -7.67 23.40 12.45
N PHE A 45 -8.42 22.73 13.33
CA PHE A 45 -8.96 23.30 14.57
C PHE A 45 -8.66 22.38 15.77
N CYS A 46 -7.41 21.94 15.90
CA CYS A 46 -7.00 21.13 17.04
C CYS A 46 -7.21 21.91 18.35
N LYS A 47 -7.90 21.30 19.32
CA LYS A 47 -8.20 21.89 20.64
C LYS A 47 -7.02 21.83 21.63
N TYR A 48 -5.87 21.33 21.19
CA TYR A 48 -4.66 21.10 21.98
C TYR A 48 -3.53 22.00 21.46
N THR A 49 -2.59 22.38 22.32
CA THR A 49 -1.53 23.34 21.98
C THR A 49 -0.45 22.73 21.08
N HIS A 50 0.01 23.50 20.08
CA HIS A 50 1.14 23.20 19.16
C HIS A 50 2.21 24.29 19.34
N SER A 51 3.50 23.96 19.30
CA SER A 51 4.58 24.92 19.63
C SER A 51 5.02 25.68 18.38
N ALA A 52 4.71 26.98 18.29
CA ALA A 52 5.10 27.82 17.14
C ALA A 52 6.58 28.24 17.10
N ASP A 53 7.39 27.85 18.09
CA ASP A 53 8.83 28.09 18.13
C ASP A 53 9.53 26.79 18.54
N GLY A 54 10.42 26.29 17.67
CA GLY A 54 11.14 25.02 17.78
C GLY A 54 12.15 24.93 18.94
N LYS A 55 11.77 25.34 20.15
CA LYS A 55 12.56 25.22 21.38
C LYS A 55 11.78 24.75 22.61
N ASN A 56 10.49 24.40 22.48
CA ASN A 56 9.76 23.70 23.53
C ASN A 56 9.23 22.36 22.99
N GLU A 57 10.15 21.43 22.79
CA GLU A 57 9.82 20.01 22.62
C GLU A 57 9.23 19.48 23.93
N ALA A 58 7.98 19.04 23.86
CA ALA A 58 7.40 17.95 24.64
C ALA A 58 7.82 17.81 26.12
N LEU A 59 7.57 18.86 26.92
CA LEU A 59 7.31 18.70 28.35
C LEU A 59 5.80 18.58 28.56
N SER A 60 5.26 17.39 28.30
CA SER A 60 3.91 17.08 28.80
C SER A 60 3.72 15.66 29.31
N ASP A 61 4.77 14.86 29.46
CA ASP A 61 4.69 13.60 30.21
C ASP A 61 6.03 13.21 30.88
N CYS A 62 6.88 14.18 31.24
CA CYS A 62 8.02 13.96 32.14
C CYS A 62 8.59 15.27 32.73
N GLU A 63 7.93 15.89 33.70
CA GLU A 63 8.69 16.70 34.67
C GLU A 63 9.30 15.75 35.71
N ASP A 64 10.46 15.18 35.39
CA ASP A 64 11.33 14.51 36.38
C ASP A 64 12.69 14.15 35.77
N ALA A 65 13.47 15.16 35.38
CA ALA A 65 14.82 14.90 34.84
C ALA A 65 15.87 15.97 35.18
N SER A 66 15.68 16.73 36.26
CA SER A 66 16.67 17.75 36.66
C SER A 66 17.00 17.74 38.15
N PHE A 67 17.29 16.57 38.75
CA PHE A 67 18.12 16.49 39.96
C PHE A 67 18.62 15.07 40.29
N MET A 68 19.36 14.41 39.39
CA MET A 68 20.12 13.19 39.76
C MET A 68 21.60 13.35 39.41
N SER A 69 22.24 14.24 40.17
CA SER A 69 23.67 14.23 40.39
C SER A 69 23.86 14.47 41.88
N SER A 70 23.87 13.40 42.68
CA SER A 70 24.68 13.22 43.90
C SER A 70 24.16 12.04 44.72
N HIS A 71 25.04 11.04 44.89
CA HIS A 71 25.12 10.04 45.96
C HIS A 71 23.85 9.72 46.80
N ASN A 72 23.32 8.50 46.66
CA ASN A 72 23.31 7.52 47.76
C ASN A 72 22.83 6.13 47.30
N ASN A 73 23.43 5.08 47.88
CA ASN A 73 22.94 3.71 47.82
C ASN A 73 21.61 3.58 48.60
N ASN A 74 20.68 2.77 48.07
CA ASN A 74 19.38 2.38 48.63
C ASN A 74 18.21 3.37 48.44
N THR A 75 17.58 3.30 47.26
CA THR A 75 16.13 3.52 47.08
C THR A 75 15.68 2.70 45.88
N GLU A 76 14.54 2.02 46.01
CA GLU A 76 13.87 1.31 44.92
C GLU A 76 13.46 2.33 43.84
N ASP A 77 14.33 2.56 42.87
CA ASP A 77 14.11 3.51 41.79
C ASP A 77 12.90 3.07 40.95
N SER A 78 11.97 4.02 40.76
CA SER A 78 10.74 3.86 39.97
C SER A 78 11.03 3.73 38.47
N GLU A 79 11.69 2.65 38.10
CA GLU A 79 11.94 2.27 36.73
C GLU A 79 10.66 1.67 36.14
N TRP A 80 10.38 1.95 34.86
CA TRP A 80 9.26 1.32 34.17
C TRP A 80 9.53 -0.19 34.11
N SER A 81 8.89 -0.97 34.96
CA SER A 81 8.93 -2.43 34.85
C SER A 81 8.02 -2.84 33.69
N HIS A 82 8.61 -3.16 32.54
CA HIS A 82 7.88 -3.79 31.45
C HIS A 82 7.51 -5.21 31.86
N TYR A 83 6.22 -5.56 31.78
CA TYR A 83 5.75 -6.93 32.05
C TYR A 83 6.28 -7.92 31.02
N ILE A 84 6.65 -7.43 29.83
CA ILE A 84 7.22 -8.24 28.76
C ILE A 84 8.74 -8.03 28.77
N PRO A 85 9.53 -9.07 29.06
CA PRO A 85 10.98 -8.94 29.08
C PRO A 85 11.50 -8.71 27.66
N ALA A 86 12.29 -7.65 27.45
CA ALA A 86 12.90 -7.36 26.16
C ALA A 86 13.85 -8.46 25.69
N THR A 87 14.42 -9.22 26.63
CA THR A 87 15.33 -10.35 26.41
C THR A 87 14.97 -11.52 27.30
N ILE A 88 15.01 -12.72 26.76
CA ILE A 88 14.86 -13.97 27.52
C ILE A 88 16.00 -14.91 27.22
N HIS A 89 16.32 -15.77 28.17
CA HIS A 89 17.27 -16.85 28.06
C HIS A 89 16.53 -18.17 28.15
N ILE A 90 16.72 -19.04 27.16
CA ILE A 90 16.11 -20.36 27.12
C ILE A 90 17.21 -21.40 27.25
N LYS A 91 17.07 -22.30 28.22
CA LYS A 91 17.92 -23.48 28.39
C LYS A 91 17.07 -24.73 28.22
N SER A 92 17.50 -25.63 27.34
CA SER A 92 16.83 -26.91 27.13
C SER A 92 17.69 -28.04 27.68
N THR A 93 17.14 -28.81 28.61
CA THR A 93 17.78 -30.00 29.21
C THR A 93 16.75 -31.13 29.25
N ASP A 94 17.10 -32.30 28.74
CA ASP A 94 16.25 -33.50 28.73
C ASP A 94 14.84 -33.27 28.14
N GLY A 95 14.74 -32.43 27.10
CA GLY A 95 13.46 -32.09 26.45
C GLY A 95 12.61 -31.05 27.19
N ILE A 96 13.07 -30.54 28.35
CA ILE A 96 12.42 -29.48 29.12
C ILE A 96 13.13 -28.16 28.84
N SER A 97 12.38 -27.14 28.43
CA SER A 97 12.89 -25.79 28.22
C SER A 97 12.53 -24.89 29.40
N THR A 98 13.54 -24.31 30.05
CA THR A 98 13.39 -23.30 31.10
C THR A 98 13.64 -21.91 30.52
N VAL A 99 12.74 -20.97 30.80
CA VAL A 99 12.83 -19.57 30.35
C VAL A 99 13.17 -18.67 31.54
N SER A 100 14.18 -17.81 31.41
CA SER A 100 14.57 -16.86 32.45
C SER A 100 15.00 -15.51 31.86
N GLU A 101 14.77 -14.43 32.59
CA GLU A 101 15.31 -13.10 32.22
C GLU A 101 16.81 -12.98 32.48
N ARG A 102 17.34 -13.81 33.39
CA ARG A 102 18.77 -13.85 33.72
C ARG A 102 19.49 -14.89 32.89
N LYS A 103 20.70 -14.56 32.45
CA LYS A 103 21.59 -15.48 31.75
C LYS A 103 21.96 -16.64 32.66
N GLN A 104 21.86 -17.87 32.15
CA GLN A 104 22.30 -19.09 32.82
C GLN A 104 23.44 -19.75 32.05
N GLU A 105 24.21 -20.62 32.70
CA GLU A 105 25.19 -21.45 31.99
C GLU A 105 24.47 -22.31 30.93
N THR A 106 24.99 -22.28 29.71
CA THR A 106 24.47 -22.95 28.50
C THR A 106 23.09 -22.51 28.01
N SER A 107 22.59 -21.33 28.42
CA SER A 107 21.33 -20.78 27.89
C SER A 107 21.54 -19.98 26.61
N THR A 108 20.62 -20.10 25.66
CA THR A 108 20.56 -19.31 24.42
C THR A 108 19.78 -18.01 24.67
N CYS A 109 20.28 -16.88 24.15
CA CYS A 109 19.65 -15.57 24.33
C CYS A 109 18.72 -15.23 23.16
N PHE A 110 17.53 -14.74 23.48
CA PHE A 110 16.53 -14.28 22.54
C PHE A 110 16.10 -12.85 22.87
N VAL A 111 15.83 -12.06 21.83
CA VAL A 111 15.35 -10.68 21.93
C VAL A 111 13.92 -10.61 21.42
N LEU A 112 13.06 -9.87 22.11
CA LEU A 112 11.71 -9.59 21.64
C LEU A 112 11.79 -8.69 20.39
N ARG A 113 11.26 -9.21 19.29
CA ARG A 113 11.28 -8.55 17.99
C ARG A 113 9.92 -8.00 17.59
N CYS A 114 8.86 -8.71 17.94
CA CYS A 114 7.50 -8.30 17.63
C CYS A 114 6.57 -8.69 18.78
N ALA A 115 5.57 -7.84 19.05
CA ALA A 115 4.49 -8.09 19.99
C ALA A 115 3.17 -7.66 19.35
N VAL A 116 2.18 -8.57 19.35
CA VAL A 116 0.81 -8.29 18.90
C VAL A 116 -0.06 -8.12 20.12
N PHE A 117 -0.82 -7.02 20.16
CA PHE A 117 -1.72 -6.66 21.24
C PHE A 117 -3.16 -6.67 20.76
N ALA A 118 -4.03 -7.28 21.56
CA ALA A 118 -5.47 -7.10 21.48
C ALA A 118 -5.82 -5.77 22.17
N VAL A 119 -6.44 -4.85 21.42
CA VAL A 119 -6.76 -3.49 21.89
C VAL A 119 -8.27 -3.29 22.03
N GLY A 120 -8.71 -2.86 23.20
CA GLY A 120 -10.11 -2.56 23.52
C GLY A 120 -10.36 -1.06 23.77
N ASP A 121 -11.58 -0.73 24.16
CA ASP A 121 -12.03 0.65 24.45
C ASP A 121 -11.72 1.11 25.89
N GLY A 122 -11.22 0.21 26.74
CA GLY A 122 -10.93 0.50 28.15
C GLY A 122 -12.15 0.46 29.06
N GLY A 123 -13.21 -0.25 28.64
CA GLY A 123 -14.37 -0.54 29.46
C GLY A 123 -14.07 -1.39 30.70
N THR A 124 -15.10 -1.60 31.54
CA THR A 124 -15.01 -2.44 32.74
C THR A 124 -14.77 -3.92 32.43
N GLU A 125 -15.20 -4.37 31.25
CA GLU A 125 -14.93 -5.69 30.69
C GLU A 125 -13.97 -5.56 29.52
N ILE A 126 -13.12 -6.58 29.33
CA ILE A 126 -12.17 -6.63 28.23
C ILE A 126 -12.92 -7.10 27.00
N ASP A 127 -13.16 -6.17 26.09
CA ASP A 127 -13.70 -6.46 24.76
C ASP A 127 -12.71 -5.95 23.70
N PRO A 128 -11.84 -6.82 23.16
CA PRO A 128 -10.90 -6.43 22.12
C PRO A 128 -11.62 -6.05 20.83
N THR A 129 -11.34 -4.87 20.32
CA THR A 129 -11.92 -4.36 19.07
C THR A 129 -11.07 -4.69 17.85
N HIS A 130 -9.74 -4.66 17.97
CA HIS A 130 -8.80 -4.92 16.89
C HIS A 130 -7.41 -5.33 17.41
N LEU A 131 -6.53 -5.74 16.49
CA LEU A 131 -5.13 -6.08 16.80
C LEU A 131 -4.19 -4.94 16.41
N VAL A 132 -3.20 -4.69 17.25
CA VAL A 132 -2.12 -3.72 17.03
C VAL A 132 -0.78 -4.43 17.14
N THR A 133 0.12 -4.20 16.18
CA THR A 133 1.42 -4.88 16.12
C THR A 133 2.55 -3.90 16.42
N ALA A 134 3.36 -4.16 17.44
CA ALA A 134 4.60 -3.44 17.70
C ALA A 134 5.80 -4.25 17.22
N VAL A 135 6.65 -3.65 16.38
CA VAL A 135 7.85 -4.28 15.82
C VAL A 135 9.07 -3.47 16.24
N ARG A 136 10.05 -4.15 16.83
CA ARG A 136 11.36 -3.56 17.12
C ARG A 136 12.13 -3.45 15.81
N VAL A 137 12.63 -2.26 15.50
CA VAL A 137 13.47 -1.99 14.34
C VAL A 137 14.93 -2.25 14.72
N LYS A 138 15.71 -2.84 13.81
CA LYS A 138 17.16 -2.95 14.01
C LYS A 138 17.76 -1.54 13.90
N PRO A 139 18.70 -1.13 14.74
CA PRO A 139 19.54 0.02 14.41
C PRO A 139 20.23 -0.30 13.07
N HIS A 140 19.79 0.33 11.99
CA HIS A 140 20.30 0.06 10.65
C HIS A 140 21.54 0.92 10.42
N ASP A 141 22.69 0.28 10.19
CA ASP A 141 24.00 0.95 10.07
C ASP A 141 24.32 1.42 8.63
N ARG A 142 23.32 1.58 7.75
CA ARG A 142 23.54 2.09 6.38
C ARG A 142 22.96 3.50 6.22
N ASN A 143 23.88 4.45 6.09
CA ASN A 143 23.69 5.83 5.65
C ASN A 143 22.64 6.63 6.43
N GLY A 144 23.01 7.08 7.63
CA GLY A 144 23.13 8.53 7.93
C GLY A 144 21.97 9.49 7.63
N THR A 145 20.74 9.04 7.40
CA THR A 145 19.54 9.88 7.36
C THR A 145 18.55 9.46 8.43
N PHE A 146 19.01 9.53 9.68
CA PHE A 146 18.13 10.03 10.72
C PHE A 146 18.48 11.49 10.92
N LEU A 147 17.47 12.36 10.74
CA LEU A 147 17.50 13.73 11.25
C LEU A 147 17.77 13.66 12.75
N SER A 148 19.05 13.69 13.13
CA SER A 148 19.49 14.15 14.43
C SER A 148 20.17 15.48 14.17
N PRO A 149 19.47 16.63 14.30
CA PRO A 149 20.17 17.89 14.38
C PRO A 149 20.84 17.93 15.75
N SER A 150 22.16 17.89 15.73
CA SER A 150 23.04 18.37 16.81
C SER A 150 23.20 17.47 18.04
N GLY A 151 24.47 17.09 18.27
CA GLY A 151 25.17 16.93 19.54
C GLY A 151 24.40 16.55 20.81
N ASN A 152 24.86 15.47 21.46
CA ASN A 152 24.73 15.22 22.89
C ASN A 152 23.35 15.50 23.51
N LYS A 153 22.36 14.67 23.19
CA LYS A 153 21.21 14.44 24.08
C LYS A 153 20.85 12.96 24.07
N ILE A 154 20.79 12.38 25.28
CA ILE A 154 20.24 11.05 25.57
C ILE A 154 18.73 11.12 25.33
N GLY A 155 18.31 11.20 24.07
CA GLY A 155 16.91 11.03 23.69
C GLY A 155 16.59 9.54 23.71
N LYS A 156 15.53 9.12 24.41
CA LYS A 156 15.10 7.72 24.43
C LYS A 156 14.91 7.24 22.98
N GLU A 157 15.69 6.25 22.57
CA GLU A 157 15.65 5.69 21.22
C GLU A 157 14.23 5.20 20.89
N ARG A 158 13.62 5.76 19.84
CA ARG A 158 12.34 5.27 19.29
C ARG A 158 12.60 4.14 18.30
N ASN A 159 13.12 3.04 18.83
CA ASN A 159 13.48 1.84 18.09
C ASN A 159 12.30 0.87 17.86
N TRP A 160 11.06 1.26 18.19
CA TRP A 160 9.85 0.48 17.93
C TRP A 160 8.92 1.20 16.94
N VAL A 161 8.25 0.43 16.10
CA VAL A 161 7.18 0.88 15.19
C VAL A 161 5.90 0.14 15.56
N VAL A 162 4.84 0.89 15.82
CA VAL A 162 3.49 0.37 16.06
C VAL A 162 2.67 0.51 14.80
N PHE A 163 2.11 -0.60 14.34
CA PHE A 163 1.18 -0.73 13.24
C PHE A 163 -0.22 -0.93 13.82
N ASN A 164 -1.06 0.09 13.71
CA ASN A 164 -2.48 0.03 13.96
C ASN A 164 -3.22 0.20 12.64
N GLU A 165 -3.49 -0.93 11.97
CA GLU A 165 -3.97 -0.94 10.58
C GLU A 165 -3.08 -0.08 9.66
N PHE A 166 -3.62 0.97 9.06
CA PHE A 166 -2.91 1.91 8.20
C PHE A 166 -2.19 3.04 8.97
N VAL A 167 -2.35 3.11 10.30
CA VAL A 167 -1.66 4.09 11.15
C VAL A 167 -0.36 3.51 11.67
N VAL A 168 0.76 4.02 11.15
CA VAL A 168 2.11 3.55 11.50
C VAL A 168 2.84 4.63 12.28
N THR A 169 3.28 4.32 13.52
CA THR A 169 3.89 5.31 14.43
C THR A 169 5.16 4.77 15.08
N ARG A 170 6.22 5.58 15.14
CA ARG A 170 7.42 5.25 15.93
C ARG A 170 7.25 5.62 17.40
N VAL A 171 7.57 4.68 18.28
CA VAL A 171 7.41 4.82 19.73
C VAL A 171 8.66 4.38 20.48
N THR A 172 8.74 4.74 21.76
CA THR A 172 9.78 4.23 22.66
C THR A 172 9.50 2.78 23.05
N GLU A 173 10.53 2.06 23.49
CA GLU A 173 10.36 0.72 24.06
C GLU A 173 9.33 0.70 25.19
N ASN A 174 9.33 1.74 26.03
CA ASN A 174 8.39 1.80 27.14
C ASN A 174 6.93 1.84 26.70
N GLU A 175 6.61 2.63 25.68
CA GLU A 175 5.26 2.72 25.14
C GLU A 175 4.88 1.42 24.39
N ALA A 176 5.83 0.85 23.63
CA ALA A 176 5.60 -0.40 22.91
C ALA A 176 5.22 -1.54 23.85
N LEU A 177 5.98 -1.71 24.94
CA LEU A 177 5.88 -2.84 25.86
C LEU A 177 4.98 -2.60 27.08
N HIS A 178 4.46 -1.38 27.24
CA HIS A 178 3.45 -1.10 28.26
C HIS A 178 2.20 -1.96 28.02
N LEU A 179 1.70 -2.59 29.08
CA LEU A 179 0.45 -3.33 29.10
C LEU A 179 -0.55 -2.61 29.97
N ASP A 180 -1.82 -2.73 29.60
CA ASP A 180 -2.93 -2.24 30.40
C ASP A 180 -3.99 -3.33 30.44
N ALA A 181 -4.36 -3.74 31.65
CA ALA A 181 -5.28 -4.85 31.87
C ALA A 181 -6.71 -4.56 31.40
N THR A 182 -7.04 -3.31 31.09
CA THR A 182 -8.37 -2.87 30.64
C THR A 182 -8.46 -2.72 29.13
N TRP A 183 -7.36 -2.36 28.44
CA TRP A 183 -7.44 -2.08 26.99
C TRP A 183 -6.26 -2.56 26.15
N LYS A 184 -5.13 -3.03 26.71
CA LYS A 184 -3.96 -3.44 25.91
C LYS A 184 -3.35 -4.73 26.44
N ILE A 185 -3.73 -5.84 25.82
CA ILE A 185 -3.39 -7.19 26.29
C ILE A 185 -2.52 -7.89 25.24
N PRO A 186 -1.42 -8.53 25.63
CA PRO A 186 -0.58 -9.25 24.68
C PRO A 186 -1.32 -10.48 24.15
N SER A 187 -1.34 -10.65 22.84
CA SER A 187 -1.91 -11.78 22.12
C SER A 187 -0.83 -12.72 21.60
N MET A 188 0.26 -12.16 21.07
CA MET A 188 1.42 -12.92 20.57
C MET A 188 2.71 -12.19 20.89
N LEU A 189 3.73 -12.92 21.34
CA LEU A 189 5.08 -12.42 21.56
C LEU A 189 6.04 -13.21 20.67
N TYR A 190 6.87 -12.50 19.91
CA TYR A 190 7.81 -13.11 18.98
C TYR A 190 9.24 -12.74 19.36
N TYR A 191 9.97 -13.74 19.85
CA TYR A 191 11.36 -13.66 20.26
C TYR A 191 12.27 -14.30 19.22
N VAL A 192 13.38 -13.63 18.89
CA VAL A 192 14.38 -14.09 17.91
C VAL A 192 15.69 -14.36 18.63
N GLN A 193 16.34 -15.48 18.34
CA GLN A 193 17.67 -15.80 18.85
C GLN A 193 18.68 -14.77 18.29
N ILE A 194 19.46 -14.12 19.16
CA ILE A 194 20.36 -13.03 18.75
C ILE A 194 21.37 -13.49 17.70
N ASP A 195 21.96 -14.67 17.87
CA ASP A 195 22.96 -15.22 16.93
C ASP A 195 22.38 -15.44 15.52
N SER A 196 21.06 -15.62 15.43
CA SER A 196 20.31 -15.83 14.19
C SER A 196 19.65 -14.53 13.68
N ASP A 197 19.75 -13.42 14.43
CA ASP A 197 19.18 -12.12 14.06
C ASP A 197 20.07 -11.35 13.05
N ASN A 198 20.94 -12.05 12.32
CA ASN A 198 21.74 -11.51 11.22
C ASN A 198 21.04 -11.61 9.85
N VAL A 199 19.72 -11.80 9.82
CA VAL A 199 18.99 -11.91 8.55
C VAL A 199 19.16 -10.60 7.76
N ASP A 200 19.88 -10.72 6.65
CA ASP A 200 20.12 -9.69 5.63
C ASP A 200 18.81 -9.07 5.13
N VAL A 201 18.94 -7.93 4.45
CA VAL A 201 17.85 -7.29 3.70
C VAL A 201 17.11 -8.36 2.89
N GLU A 202 15.80 -8.46 3.11
CA GLU A 202 14.93 -9.40 2.40
C GLU A 202 15.17 -9.29 0.89
N SER A 203 15.81 -10.30 0.30
CA SER A 203 15.96 -10.40 -1.15
C SER A 203 14.69 -11.04 -1.69
N ARG A 204 13.90 -10.30 -2.47
CA ARG A 204 12.74 -10.87 -3.16
C ARG A 204 13.20 -12.07 -4.00
N ALA A 205 12.52 -13.20 -3.84
CA ALA A 205 12.81 -14.38 -4.62
C ALA A 205 12.59 -14.08 -6.12
N PRO A 206 13.54 -14.45 -7.00
CA PRO A 206 13.36 -14.21 -8.42
C PRO A 206 12.24 -15.08 -8.99
N ILE A 207 11.32 -14.47 -9.73
CA ILE A 207 10.29 -15.19 -10.46
C ILE A 207 10.91 -15.70 -11.78
N PRO A 208 10.84 -17.00 -12.10
CA PRO A 208 11.39 -17.52 -13.35
C PRO A 208 10.51 -17.18 -14.56
N HIS A 209 11.11 -17.01 -15.73
CA HIS A 209 10.38 -16.77 -16.98
C HIS A 209 9.43 -17.92 -17.35
N SER A 210 9.67 -19.13 -16.83
CA SER A 210 8.80 -20.29 -17.03
C SER A 210 7.37 -20.07 -16.52
N VAL A 211 7.11 -19.00 -15.75
CA VAL A 211 5.75 -18.59 -15.37
C VAL A 211 4.83 -18.40 -16.58
N PHE A 212 5.34 -17.99 -17.74
CA PHE A 212 4.50 -17.81 -18.94
C PHE A 212 4.13 -19.13 -19.63
N SER A 213 4.86 -20.21 -19.34
CA SER A 213 4.59 -21.56 -19.87
C SER A 213 4.05 -22.53 -18.82
N THR A 214 3.97 -22.10 -17.56
CA THR A 214 3.44 -22.92 -16.46
C THR A 214 1.92 -23.00 -16.58
N ASP A 215 1.39 -24.21 -16.51
CA ASP A 215 -0.04 -24.43 -16.40
C ASP A 215 -0.53 -24.03 -15.00
N PHE A 216 -1.39 -23.01 -14.95
CA PHE A 216 -2.06 -22.53 -13.74
C PHE A 216 -3.51 -22.98 -13.68
N GLY A 217 -3.77 -24.25 -14.01
CA GLY A 217 -5.11 -24.82 -14.07
C GLY A 217 -5.88 -24.31 -15.28
N SER A 218 -5.18 -24.10 -16.41
CA SER A 218 -5.78 -23.70 -17.68
C SER A 218 -6.76 -24.78 -18.12
N VAL A 219 -7.99 -24.38 -18.42
CA VAL A 219 -9.01 -25.30 -18.94
C VAL A 219 -9.11 -25.14 -20.44
N ASP A 220 -8.01 -25.45 -21.12
CA ASP A 220 -8.01 -25.50 -22.58
C ASP A 220 -8.67 -26.79 -23.06
N SER A 221 -9.84 -26.66 -23.66
CA SER A 221 -10.45 -27.68 -24.49
C SER A 221 -9.59 -27.84 -25.76
N SER A 222 -8.82 -28.93 -25.78
CA SER A 222 -8.32 -29.64 -26.97
C SER A 222 -8.41 -28.89 -28.31
N GLU A 223 -7.28 -28.30 -28.74
CA GLU A 223 -6.78 -28.11 -30.13
C GLU A 223 -5.93 -26.83 -30.31
N GLN A 224 -6.02 -25.82 -29.43
CA GLN A 224 -5.21 -24.58 -29.54
C GLN A 224 -3.79 -24.68 -28.97
N GLN A 225 -3.39 -25.83 -28.42
CA GLN A 225 -2.04 -26.09 -27.93
C GLN A 225 -0.96 -26.09 -29.03
N GLN A 226 -1.34 -26.00 -30.32
CA GLN A 226 -0.37 -25.97 -31.42
C GLN A 226 0.23 -24.60 -31.73
N ASN A 227 -0.19 -23.50 -31.08
CA ASN A 227 0.36 -22.17 -31.38
C ASN A 227 0.77 -21.31 -30.17
N VAL A 228 0.78 -21.83 -28.94
CA VAL A 228 1.62 -21.23 -27.88
C VAL A 228 3.05 -21.68 -28.15
N GLU A 229 3.68 -21.10 -29.18
CA GLU A 229 5.13 -21.15 -29.32
C GLU A 229 5.69 -20.83 -27.94
N SER A 230 6.55 -21.70 -27.40
CA SER A 230 7.25 -21.46 -26.16
C SER A 230 7.82 -20.05 -26.23
N ILE A 231 7.26 -19.11 -25.46
CA ILE A 231 7.65 -17.71 -25.51
C ILE A 231 9.14 -17.68 -25.21
N SER A 232 9.95 -17.40 -26.24
CA SER A 232 11.40 -17.36 -26.10
C SER A 232 11.75 -16.26 -25.11
N GLU A 233 12.75 -16.49 -24.26
CA GLU A 233 13.18 -15.51 -23.27
C GLU A 233 13.58 -14.19 -23.94
N GLU A 234 14.12 -14.25 -25.16
CA GLU A 234 14.45 -13.09 -25.97
C GLU A 234 13.24 -12.22 -26.32
N SER A 235 12.07 -12.85 -26.49
CA SER A 235 10.83 -12.16 -26.85
C SER A 235 10.15 -11.50 -25.66
N LEU A 236 10.53 -11.81 -24.41
CA LEU A 236 9.90 -11.25 -23.22
C LEU A 236 10.24 -9.77 -23.03
N PRO A 237 9.30 -8.96 -22.51
CA PRO A 237 9.56 -7.56 -22.15
C PRO A 237 10.69 -7.43 -21.14
N LYS A 238 11.59 -6.49 -21.40
CA LYS A 238 12.81 -6.21 -20.61
C LYS A 238 12.68 -4.89 -19.87
N ARG A 239 13.71 -4.57 -19.10
CA ARG A 239 13.79 -3.34 -18.33
C ARG A 239 13.66 -2.11 -19.22
N GLY A 240 12.68 -1.26 -18.90
CA GLY A 240 12.41 -0.03 -19.64
C GLY A 240 11.48 -0.20 -20.84
N ASP A 241 11.16 -1.44 -21.24
CA ASP A 241 10.15 -1.69 -22.27
C ASP A 241 8.78 -1.24 -21.77
N LEU A 242 8.00 -0.70 -22.69
CA LEU A 242 6.63 -0.25 -22.44
C LEU A 242 5.67 -1.40 -22.73
N LEU A 243 4.77 -1.67 -21.79
CA LEU A 243 3.70 -2.65 -21.94
C LEU A 243 2.40 -2.00 -21.49
N ALA A 244 1.41 -1.89 -22.38
CA ALA A 244 0.11 -1.41 -21.96
C ALA A 244 -0.64 -2.52 -21.22
N ILE A 245 -1.42 -2.15 -20.21
CA ILE A 245 -2.23 -3.05 -19.41
C ILE A 245 -3.61 -2.43 -19.18
N ASP A 246 -4.61 -3.29 -19.22
CA ASP A 246 -5.98 -2.99 -18.79
C ASP A 246 -6.58 -4.25 -18.14
N ALA A 247 -7.52 -4.05 -17.22
CA ALA A 247 -8.12 -5.13 -16.45
C ALA A 247 -9.63 -4.92 -16.29
N GLU A 248 -10.39 -6.01 -16.46
CA GLU A 248 -11.84 -6.01 -16.31
C GLU A 248 -12.25 -6.66 -15.00
N PHE A 249 -13.37 -6.19 -14.46
CA PHE A 249 -13.84 -6.58 -13.14
C PHE A 249 -15.29 -7.04 -13.15
N VAL A 250 -15.59 -7.98 -12.24
CA VAL A 250 -16.96 -8.44 -11.93
C VAL A 250 -17.30 -8.10 -10.48
N ALA A 251 -18.58 -7.94 -10.18
CA ALA A 251 -19.05 -7.66 -8.82
C ALA A 251 -19.34 -8.96 -8.06
N LEU A 252 -18.69 -9.16 -6.92
CA LEU A 252 -18.93 -10.33 -6.05
C LEU A 252 -20.14 -10.14 -5.12
N ASN A 253 -20.46 -8.90 -4.77
CA ASN A 253 -21.60 -8.59 -3.92
C ASN A 253 -22.22 -7.24 -4.26
N LYS A 254 -23.44 -7.01 -3.76
CA LYS A 254 -24.17 -5.74 -3.90
C LYS A 254 -23.51 -4.58 -3.15
N GLU A 255 -22.56 -4.87 -2.26
CA GLU A 255 -21.80 -3.88 -1.49
C GLU A 255 -20.63 -3.28 -2.30
N GLY A 256 -20.43 -3.75 -3.54
CA GLY A 256 -19.47 -3.18 -4.48
C GLY A 256 -18.08 -3.80 -4.41
N THR A 257 -17.92 -4.96 -3.77
CA THR A 257 -16.66 -5.72 -3.82
C THR A 257 -16.45 -6.23 -5.24
N ARG A 258 -15.32 -5.87 -5.84
CA ARG A 258 -14.95 -6.25 -7.21
C ARG A 258 -13.85 -7.29 -7.19
N ALA A 259 -13.92 -8.23 -8.12
CA ALA A 259 -12.84 -9.16 -8.41
C ALA A 259 -12.40 -8.98 -9.87
N VAL A 260 -11.10 -9.16 -10.12
CA VAL A 260 -10.57 -9.12 -11.47
C VAL A 260 -11.00 -10.38 -12.23
N ALA A 261 -11.47 -10.20 -13.46
CA ALA A 261 -12.04 -11.24 -14.30
C ALA A 261 -11.25 -11.45 -15.60
N ARG A 262 -10.57 -10.40 -16.09
CA ARG A 262 -9.69 -10.47 -17.26
C ARG A 262 -8.56 -9.47 -17.09
N VAL A 263 -7.36 -9.83 -17.53
CA VAL A 263 -6.22 -8.90 -17.61
C VAL A 263 -5.60 -9.04 -18.98
N SER A 264 -5.43 -7.91 -19.65
CA SER A 264 -4.81 -7.85 -20.97
C SER A 264 -3.54 -7.01 -20.92
N CYS A 265 -2.48 -7.47 -21.58
CA CYS A 265 -1.27 -6.71 -21.82
C CYS A 265 -0.93 -6.65 -23.30
N VAL A 266 -0.53 -5.47 -23.77
CA VAL A 266 -0.30 -5.18 -25.19
C VAL A 266 1.06 -4.52 -25.40
N ARG A 267 1.79 -4.96 -26.42
CA ARG A 267 3.08 -4.40 -26.81
C ARG A 267 2.92 -3.12 -27.62
N GLU A 268 4.04 -2.43 -27.83
CA GLU A 268 4.08 -1.19 -28.60
C GLU A 268 3.55 -1.32 -30.04
N ASP A 269 3.74 -2.47 -30.69
CA ASP A 269 3.23 -2.76 -32.03
C ASP A 269 1.72 -3.08 -32.06
N GLY A 270 1.06 -3.08 -30.91
CA GLY A 270 -0.36 -3.41 -30.75
C GLY A 270 -0.65 -4.90 -30.64
N SER A 271 0.38 -5.77 -30.69
CA SER A 271 0.21 -7.20 -30.47
C SER A 271 -0.18 -7.50 -29.03
N CYS A 272 -1.15 -8.40 -28.85
CA CYS A 272 -1.56 -8.85 -27.54
C CYS A 272 -0.51 -9.83 -27.00
N PHE A 273 0.08 -9.50 -25.86
CA PHE A 273 1.10 -10.31 -25.20
C PHE A 273 0.51 -11.25 -24.15
N LEU A 274 -0.52 -10.80 -23.44
CA LEU A 274 -1.22 -11.55 -22.40
C LEU A 274 -2.69 -11.17 -22.50
N ASP A 275 -3.58 -12.15 -22.50
CA ASP A 275 -5.04 -11.97 -22.41
C ASP A 275 -5.60 -13.14 -21.59
N ASP A 276 -5.48 -13.00 -20.28
CA ASP A 276 -5.81 -14.06 -19.33
C ASP A 276 -7.18 -13.77 -18.69
N TYR A 277 -8.10 -14.72 -18.83
CA TYR A 277 -9.37 -14.72 -18.09
C TYR A 277 -9.17 -15.44 -16.76
N ILE A 278 -9.83 -14.95 -15.71
CA ILE A 278 -9.60 -15.42 -14.34
C ILE A 278 -10.78 -16.27 -13.89
N ARG A 279 -10.49 -17.53 -13.63
CA ARG A 279 -11.46 -18.47 -13.08
C ARG A 279 -11.96 -18.01 -11.72
N THR A 280 -13.27 -17.98 -11.56
CA THR A 280 -13.91 -17.73 -10.26
C THR A 280 -13.59 -18.86 -9.29
N SER A 281 -13.24 -18.54 -8.05
CA SER A 281 -13.02 -19.57 -7.03
C SER A 281 -14.37 -20.22 -6.69
N ALA A 282 -14.38 -21.48 -6.28
CA ALA A 282 -15.63 -22.16 -5.88
C ALA A 282 -16.36 -21.48 -4.70
N SER A 283 -15.66 -20.63 -3.94
CA SER A 283 -16.22 -19.78 -2.87
C SER A 283 -16.85 -18.48 -3.37
N ASP A 284 -16.49 -18.04 -4.58
CA ASP A 284 -16.80 -16.70 -5.06
C ASP A 284 -18.06 -16.77 -5.91
N THR A 285 -19.15 -16.16 -5.43
CA THR A 285 -20.39 -16.03 -6.22
C THR A 285 -20.37 -14.69 -6.92
N VAL A 286 -20.28 -14.69 -8.26
CA VAL A 286 -20.42 -13.45 -9.05
C VAL A 286 -21.88 -13.00 -8.97
N SER A 287 -22.08 -11.79 -8.44
CA SER A 287 -23.40 -11.18 -8.30
C SER A 287 -23.83 -10.42 -9.56
N ASP A 288 -22.87 -9.81 -10.28
CA ASP A 288 -23.09 -9.11 -11.54
C ASP A 288 -21.77 -9.14 -12.35
N TYR A 289 -21.86 -9.53 -13.62
CA TYR A 289 -20.71 -9.58 -14.53
C TYR A 289 -20.34 -8.21 -15.09
N LEU A 290 -21.22 -7.20 -14.95
CA LEU A 290 -21.01 -5.85 -15.46
C LEU A 290 -20.74 -5.84 -16.97
N THR A 291 -21.32 -6.76 -17.74
CA THR A 291 -20.96 -7.04 -19.15
C THR A 291 -20.92 -5.80 -20.04
N ALA A 292 -21.80 -4.82 -19.82
CA ALA A 292 -21.77 -3.55 -20.56
C ALA A 292 -20.48 -2.74 -20.37
N TRP A 293 -19.83 -2.87 -19.21
CA TRP A 293 -18.60 -2.18 -18.83
C TRP A 293 -17.37 -3.09 -18.76
N SER A 294 -17.54 -4.42 -18.82
CA SER A 294 -16.45 -5.38 -18.68
C SER A 294 -16.24 -6.26 -19.92
N GLY A 295 -17.26 -6.38 -20.77
CA GLY A 295 -17.28 -7.36 -21.85
C GLY A 295 -17.28 -8.82 -21.40
N ILE A 296 -17.39 -9.09 -20.09
CA ILE A 296 -17.35 -10.44 -19.53
C ILE A 296 -18.74 -11.07 -19.51
N GLU A 297 -18.85 -12.28 -20.04
CA GLU A 297 -20.03 -13.13 -19.91
C GLU A 297 -19.80 -14.27 -18.92
N ALA A 298 -20.89 -14.86 -18.40
CA ALA A 298 -20.79 -15.96 -17.45
C ALA A 298 -20.03 -17.17 -18.01
N ALA A 299 -20.18 -17.44 -19.31
CA ALA A 299 -19.50 -18.54 -19.99
C ALA A 299 -17.98 -18.32 -20.09
N ASP A 300 -17.50 -17.07 -20.13
CA ASP A 300 -16.06 -16.79 -20.22
C ASP A 300 -15.30 -17.24 -18.96
N LEU A 301 -15.96 -17.20 -17.80
CA LEU A 301 -15.36 -17.56 -16.51
C LEU A 301 -15.68 -19.00 -16.06
N ASP A 302 -16.47 -19.74 -16.85
CA ASP A 302 -16.86 -21.12 -16.56
C ASP A 302 -15.85 -22.11 -17.16
N PRO A 303 -15.17 -22.93 -16.34
CA PRO A 303 -14.26 -23.98 -16.79
C PRO A 303 -14.82 -24.92 -17.86
N GLU A 304 -16.11 -25.22 -17.83
CA GLU A 304 -16.72 -26.21 -18.74
C GLU A 304 -17.17 -25.58 -20.07
N LEU A 305 -17.40 -24.26 -20.09
CA LEU A 305 -17.96 -23.54 -21.23
C LEU A 305 -17.00 -22.57 -21.90
N SER A 306 -15.96 -22.14 -21.19
CA SER A 306 -15.07 -21.08 -21.65
C SER A 306 -14.30 -21.50 -22.90
N THR A 307 -14.19 -20.56 -23.82
CA THR A 307 -13.34 -20.66 -25.03
C THR A 307 -12.11 -19.75 -24.92
N ARG A 308 -11.92 -19.14 -23.74
CA ARG A 308 -10.84 -18.19 -23.45
C ARG A 308 -9.70 -18.92 -22.72
N HIS A 309 -8.53 -18.29 -22.69
CA HIS A 309 -7.42 -18.76 -21.86
C HIS A 309 -7.73 -18.48 -20.38
N LEU A 310 -8.44 -19.43 -19.76
CA LEU A 310 -8.99 -19.31 -18.43
C LEU A 310 -8.03 -19.92 -17.40
N ILE A 311 -7.45 -19.09 -16.53
CA ILE A 311 -6.44 -19.51 -15.55
C ILE A 311 -6.80 -19.09 -14.12
N HIS A 312 -6.09 -19.65 -13.14
CA HIS A 312 -6.19 -19.16 -11.77
C HIS A 312 -5.52 -17.78 -11.59
N LEU A 313 -6.10 -16.95 -10.71
CA LEU A 313 -5.59 -15.61 -10.36
C LEU A 313 -4.10 -15.61 -9.97
N LYS A 314 -3.63 -16.67 -9.30
CA LYS A 314 -2.21 -16.83 -8.95
C LYS A 314 -1.29 -16.80 -10.17
N GLY A 315 -1.72 -17.36 -11.30
CA GLY A 315 -0.96 -17.35 -12.55
C GLY A 315 -0.78 -15.94 -13.08
N VAL A 316 -1.87 -15.18 -13.17
CA VAL A 316 -1.85 -13.75 -13.56
C VAL A 316 -0.91 -12.96 -12.65
N TYR A 317 -1.02 -13.14 -11.33
CA TYR A 317 -0.13 -12.47 -10.37
C TYR A 317 1.34 -12.77 -10.59
N LEU A 318 1.72 -14.03 -10.79
CA LEU A 318 3.12 -14.37 -11.02
C LEU A 318 3.64 -13.79 -12.34
N LYS A 319 2.83 -13.77 -13.41
CA LYS A 319 3.18 -13.14 -14.69
C LYS A 319 3.38 -11.63 -14.54
N LEU A 320 2.46 -10.92 -13.87
CA LEU A 320 2.57 -9.48 -13.63
C LEU A 320 3.74 -9.13 -12.70
N LEU A 321 3.94 -9.89 -11.62
CA LEU A 321 5.07 -9.70 -10.70
C LEU A 321 6.41 -9.99 -11.38
N TYR A 322 6.48 -10.95 -12.30
CA TYR A 322 7.66 -11.15 -13.13
C TYR A 322 7.98 -9.89 -13.94
N LEU A 323 7.01 -9.35 -14.68
CA LEU A 323 7.19 -8.14 -15.49
C LEU A 323 7.64 -6.95 -14.63
N LEU A 324 7.03 -6.80 -13.44
CA LEU A 324 7.41 -5.81 -12.46
C LEU A 324 8.89 -5.97 -12.03
N GLN A 325 9.31 -7.19 -11.70
CA GLN A 325 10.68 -7.51 -11.30
C GLN A 325 11.69 -7.26 -12.43
N GLN A 326 11.30 -7.48 -13.69
CA GLN A 326 12.13 -7.17 -14.86
C GLN A 326 12.25 -5.68 -15.16
N GLY A 327 11.51 -4.81 -14.45
CA GLY A 327 11.60 -3.37 -14.65
C GLY A 327 10.83 -2.86 -15.87
N VAL A 328 9.81 -3.60 -16.31
CA VAL A 328 8.88 -3.19 -17.37
C VAL A 328 8.08 -1.97 -16.90
N ILE A 329 7.77 -1.06 -17.82
CA ILE A 329 6.98 0.13 -17.54
C ILE A 329 5.55 -0.09 -18.06
N PHE A 330 4.58 -0.07 -17.15
CA PHE A 330 3.17 -0.23 -17.47
C PHE A 330 2.55 1.08 -17.95
N VAL A 331 1.87 1.01 -19.09
CA VAL A 331 1.08 2.11 -19.66
C VAL A 331 -0.40 1.76 -19.53
N GLY A 332 -1.27 2.71 -19.22
CA GLY A 332 -2.70 2.43 -19.11
C GLY A 332 -3.52 3.67 -18.82
N HIS A 333 -4.78 3.48 -18.42
CA HIS A 333 -5.69 4.56 -18.11
C HIS A 333 -6.45 4.29 -16.81
N GLY A 334 -6.07 4.97 -15.73
CA GLY A 334 -6.64 4.70 -14.41
C GLY A 334 -5.92 3.60 -13.62
N LEU A 335 -4.66 3.29 -13.98
CA LEU A 335 -3.85 2.19 -13.43
C LEU A 335 -3.85 2.06 -11.89
N SER A 336 -3.99 3.17 -11.17
CA SER A 336 -4.09 3.14 -9.70
C SER A 336 -5.28 2.31 -9.21
N SER A 337 -6.41 2.37 -9.91
CA SER A 337 -7.60 1.58 -9.61
C SER A 337 -7.36 0.10 -9.92
N ASP A 338 -6.77 -0.18 -11.08
CA ASP A 338 -6.58 -1.55 -11.56
C ASP A 338 -5.59 -2.31 -10.68
N PHE A 339 -4.45 -1.70 -10.38
CA PHE A 339 -3.45 -2.29 -9.50
C PHE A 339 -3.93 -2.41 -8.05
N HIS A 340 -4.80 -1.51 -7.58
CA HIS A 340 -5.44 -1.67 -6.28
C HIS A 340 -6.36 -2.88 -6.25
N ALA A 341 -7.20 -3.07 -7.27
CA ALA A 341 -8.07 -4.23 -7.39
C ALA A 341 -7.28 -5.54 -7.57
N LEU A 342 -6.17 -5.50 -8.30
CA LEU A 342 -5.21 -6.60 -8.42
C LEU A 342 -4.40 -6.83 -7.13
N SER A 343 -4.47 -5.95 -6.13
CA SER A 343 -3.63 -6.04 -4.92
C SER A 343 -2.13 -6.08 -5.21
N ILE A 344 -1.68 -5.41 -6.28
CA ILE A 344 -0.28 -5.29 -6.67
C ILE A 344 0.17 -3.85 -6.45
N TYR A 345 1.28 -3.67 -5.75
CA TYR A 345 1.93 -2.35 -5.69
C TYR A 345 2.92 -2.20 -6.84
N VAL A 346 2.69 -1.21 -7.69
CA VAL A 346 3.61 -0.82 -8.78
C VAL A 346 4.26 0.52 -8.44
N PRO A 347 5.61 0.63 -8.45
CA PRO A 347 6.30 1.90 -8.24
C PRO A 347 5.92 2.94 -9.30
N SER A 348 5.91 4.22 -8.91
CA SER A 348 5.57 5.33 -9.82
C SER A 348 6.44 5.38 -11.07
N GLU A 349 7.70 4.97 -10.96
CA GLU A 349 8.68 5.00 -12.06
C GLU A 349 8.30 4.02 -13.18
N GLN A 350 7.56 2.96 -12.84
CA GLN A 350 7.07 1.93 -13.74
C GLN A 350 5.62 2.15 -14.16
N MET A 351 5.01 3.32 -13.89
CA MET A 351 3.65 3.63 -14.33
C MET A 351 3.62 4.84 -15.27
N ARG A 352 2.89 4.72 -16.37
CA ARG A 352 2.54 5.79 -17.31
C ARG A 352 1.02 5.82 -17.47
N ASP A 353 0.40 6.56 -16.55
CA ASP A 353 -1.05 6.59 -16.41
C ASP A 353 -1.66 7.75 -17.20
N THR A 354 -2.27 7.46 -18.35
CA THR A 354 -2.76 8.47 -19.29
C THR A 354 -3.82 9.38 -18.69
N VAL A 355 -4.65 8.88 -17.76
CA VAL A 355 -5.65 9.72 -17.07
C VAL A 355 -4.98 10.84 -16.28
N ARG A 356 -3.77 10.60 -15.74
CA ARG A 356 -2.98 11.59 -14.99
C ARG A 356 -2.18 12.49 -15.93
N LEU A 357 -1.68 11.96 -17.05
CA LEU A 357 -0.89 12.72 -18.02
C LEU A 357 -1.71 13.82 -18.70
N PHE A 358 -3.00 13.56 -18.98
CA PHE A 358 -3.93 14.54 -19.54
C PHE A 358 -4.75 15.29 -18.48
N TYR A 359 -4.42 15.15 -17.19
CA TYR A 359 -5.16 15.77 -16.10
C TYR A 359 -4.76 17.23 -15.87
N MET A 360 -5.76 18.12 -15.75
CA MET A 360 -5.57 19.48 -15.26
C MET A 360 -5.97 19.61 -13.79
N LYS A 361 -5.08 20.18 -12.96
CA LYS A 361 -5.33 20.37 -11.52
C LYS A 361 -6.61 21.18 -11.30
N ALA A 362 -7.45 20.69 -10.37
CA ALA A 362 -8.77 21.25 -10.03
C ALA A 362 -9.88 21.04 -11.08
N GLU A 363 -9.60 20.31 -12.15
CA GLU A 363 -10.62 19.81 -13.07
C GLU A 363 -10.98 18.34 -12.78
N ARG A 364 -11.92 17.77 -13.54
CA ARG A 364 -12.25 16.34 -13.51
C ARG A 364 -11.23 15.50 -14.28
N MET A 365 -11.16 14.22 -13.96
CA MET A 365 -10.50 13.23 -14.81
C MET A 365 -11.32 12.97 -16.07
N ILE A 366 -10.64 12.71 -17.18
CA ILE A 366 -11.22 12.51 -18.51
C ILE A 366 -11.22 11.02 -18.82
N SER A 367 -12.32 10.49 -19.35
CA SER A 367 -12.43 9.06 -19.71
C SER A 367 -11.56 8.70 -20.91
N LEU A 368 -11.17 7.42 -20.98
CA LEU A 368 -10.45 6.85 -22.11
C LEU A 368 -11.20 7.11 -23.43
N GLN A 369 -12.51 6.84 -23.44
CA GLN A 369 -13.38 7.05 -24.60
C GLN A 369 -13.33 8.50 -25.13
N PHE A 370 -13.37 9.50 -24.24
CA PHE A 370 -13.33 10.90 -24.64
C PHE A 370 -11.95 11.31 -25.16
N LEU A 371 -10.87 10.81 -24.54
CA LEU A 371 -9.51 11.04 -25.02
C LEU A 371 -9.27 10.39 -26.39
N ALA A 372 -9.73 9.15 -26.60
CA ALA A 372 -9.64 8.44 -27.87
C ALA A 372 -10.36 9.22 -28.97
N TRP A 373 -11.59 9.66 -28.70
CA TRP A 373 -12.39 10.44 -29.64
C TRP A 373 -11.71 11.77 -29.99
N TYR A 374 -11.24 12.52 -28.99
CA TYR A 374 -10.69 13.85 -29.22
C TYR A 374 -9.28 13.83 -29.83
N LEU A 375 -8.38 12.97 -29.33
CA LEU A 375 -6.96 12.99 -29.71
C LEU A 375 -6.60 12.01 -30.82
N LEU A 376 -7.35 10.91 -30.97
CA LEU A 376 -7.10 9.87 -31.96
C LEU A 376 -8.20 9.79 -33.03
N SER A 377 -9.30 10.54 -32.88
CA SER A 377 -10.45 10.48 -33.79
C SER A 377 -11.08 9.09 -33.89
N GLU A 378 -11.09 8.36 -32.76
CA GLU A 378 -11.62 6.99 -32.68
C GLU A 378 -12.74 6.87 -31.65
N SER A 379 -13.78 6.10 -31.99
CA SER A 379 -14.89 5.80 -31.10
C SER A 379 -14.75 4.36 -30.60
N ILE A 380 -14.52 4.20 -29.30
CA ILE A 380 -14.36 2.91 -28.61
C ILE A 380 -15.49 2.69 -27.59
N GLN A 381 -15.58 1.48 -27.04
CA GLN A 381 -16.53 1.16 -25.96
C GLN A 381 -18.00 1.45 -26.34
N GLN A 382 -18.39 1.22 -27.60
CA GLN A 382 -19.75 1.53 -28.09
C GLN A 382 -20.82 0.55 -27.56
N THR A 383 -20.45 -0.72 -27.38
CA THR A 383 -21.37 -1.79 -26.96
C THR A 383 -20.93 -2.39 -25.64
N THR A 384 -19.70 -2.86 -25.59
CA THR A 384 -19.03 -3.44 -24.42
C THR A 384 -17.58 -2.99 -24.41
N HIS A 385 -16.92 -3.13 -23.27
CA HIS A 385 -15.50 -2.86 -23.16
C HIS A 385 -14.69 -4.09 -23.59
N ASP A 386 -13.50 -3.86 -24.12
CA ASP A 386 -12.52 -4.89 -24.41
C ASP A 386 -11.16 -4.42 -23.93
N SER A 387 -10.65 -5.04 -22.86
CA SER A 387 -9.35 -4.68 -22.28
C SER A 387 -8.17 -4.70 -23.27
N VAL A 388 -8.21 -5.48 -24.35
CA VAL A 388 -7.14 -5.45 -25.37
C VAL A 388 -7.23 -4.16 -26.20
N GLU A 389 -8.42 -3.78 -26.66
CA GLU A 389 -8.69 -2.49 -27.31
C GLU A 389 -8.31 -1.32 -26.39
N ASP A 390 -8.76 -1.34 -25.13
CA ASP A 390 -8.54 -0.26 -24.18
C ASP A 390 -7.04 -0.09 -23.86
N ALA A 391 -6.31 -1.19 -23.66
CA ALA A 391 -4.85 -1.16 -23.51
C ALA A 391 -4.14 -0.58 -24.76
N ARG A 392 -4.56 -0.96 -25.97
CA ARG A 392 -4.01 -0.39 -27.23
C ARG A 392 -4.22 1.11 -27.29
N ILE A 393 -5.42 1.57 -26.97
CA ILE A 393 -5.77 2.99 -27.00
C ILE A 393 -4.97 3.77 -25.96
N ALA A 394 -4.87 3.26 -24.74
CA ALA A 394 -4.05 3.86 -23.69
C ALA A 394 -2.57 3.96 -24.12
N PHE A 395 -2.03 2.93 -24.78
CA PHE A 395 -0.67 2.98 -25.33
C PHE A 395 -0.54 4.12 -26.36
N ARG A 396 -1.45 4.18 -27.33
CA ARG A 396 -1.44 5.19 -28.39
C ARG A 396 -1.61 6.61 -27.84
N LEU A 397 -2.44 6.79 -26.82
CA LEU A 397 -2.59 8.05 -26.10
C LEU A 397 -1.30 8.46 -25.39
N TYR A 398 -0.56 7.51 -24.80
CA TYR A 398 0.75 7.79 -24.23
C TYR A 398 1.77 8.22 -25.29
N LYS A 399 1.79 7.57 -26.46
CA LYS A 399 2.61 8.03 -27.59
C LYS A 399 2.20 9.43 -28.05
N LYS A 400 0.90 9.71 -28.13
CA LYS A 400 0.39 11.04 -28.49
C LYS A 400 0.77 12.11 -27.46
N TYR A 401 0.78 11.77 -26.18
CA TYR A 401 1.27 12.64 -25.12
C TYR A 401 2.74 13.04 -25.34
N LEU A 402 3.61 12.06 -25.62
CA LEU A 402 5.03 12.32 -25.90
C LEU A 402 5.21 13.21 -27.14
N GLU A 403 4.47 12.93 -28.21
CA GLU A 403 4.47 13.76 -29.44
C GLU A 403 4.05 15.22 -29.15
N LEU A 404 3.01 15.42 -28.34
CA LEU A 404 2.53 16.75 -27.97
C LEU A 404 3.52 17.50 -27.06
N GLU A 405 4.20 16.78 -26.17
CA GLU A 405 5.24 17.31 -25.30
C GLU A 405 6.46 17.76 -26.10
N GLU A 406 6.96 16.91 -27.00
CA GLU A 406 8.11 17.22 -27.88
C GLU A 406 7.83 18.44 -28.78
N ASN A 407 6.59 18.55 -29.29
CA ASN A 407 6.17 19.67 -30.11
C ASN A 407 5.78 20.93 -29.30
N GLY A 408 5.84 20.90 -27.97
CA GLY A 408 5.47 22.02 -27.10
C GLY A 408 3.98 22.41 -27.15
N LYS A 409 3.11 21.54 -27.68
CA LYS A 409 1.67 21.77 -27.85
C LYS A 409 0.81 21.20 -26.70
N LEU A 410 1.39 20.34 -25.86
CA LEU A 410 0.69 19.61 -24.81
C LEU A 410 -0.26 20.48 -23.95
N LYS A 411 0.24 21.59 -23.41
CA LYS A 411 -0.55 22.45 -22.53
C LYS A 411 -1.73 23.09 -23.25
N THR A 412 -1.52 23.54 -24.48
CA THR A 412 -2.56 24.15 -25.31
C THR A 412 -3.64 23.13 -25.64
N THR A 413 -3.24 21.93 -26.08
CA THR A 413 -4.16 20.83 -26.39
C THR A 413 -4.96 20.39 -25.17
N ILE A 414 -4.35 20.28 -23.98
CA ILE A 414 -5.08 19.96 -22.75
C ILE A 414 -6.12 21.05 -22.43
N ASN A 415 -5.77 22.34 -22.57
CA ASN A 415 -6.75 23.41 -22.35
C ASN A 415 -7.95 23.30 -23.31
N GLU A 416 -7.68 23.13 -24.61
CA GLU A 416 -8.72 22.99 -25.65
C GLU A 416 -9.58 21.74 -25.45
N LEU A 417 -8.98 20.64 -24.99
CA LEU A 417 -9.66 19.40 -24.61
C LEU A 417 -10.66 19.65 -23.48
N TYR A 418 -10.28 20.36 -22.42
CA TYR A 418 -11.17 20.70 -21.31
C TYR A 418 -12.26 21.69 -21.70
N GLU A 419 -11.95 22.69 -22.52
CA GLU A 419 -12.95 23.63 -23.06
C GLU A 419 -13.98 22.91 -23.93
N THR A 420 -13.52 22.00 -24.79
CA THR A 420 -14.38 21.17 -25.64
C THR A 420 -15.23 20.22 -24.79
N GLY A 421 -14.63 19.54 -23.82
CA GLY A 421 -15.34 18.66 -22.89
C GLY A 421 -16.44 19.40 -22.12
N LYS A 422 -16.16 20.60 -21.59
CA LYS A 422 -17.18 21.43 -20.91
C LYS A 422 -18.32 21.85 -21.84
N ARG A 423 -18.00 22.24 -23.08
CA ARG A 423 -18.99 22.63 -24.10
C ARG A 423 -19.89 21.45 -24.53
N MET A 424 -19.34 20.24 -24.56
CA MET A 424 -20.06 19.02 -24.94
C MET A 424 -20.67 18.26 -23.75
N ASP A 425 -20.59 18.81 -22.54
CA ASP A 425 -20.99 18.11 -21.30
C ASP A 425 -20.33 16.72 -21.17
N TRP A 426 -19.12 16.56 -21.71
CA TRP A 426 -18.36 15.31 -21.75
C TRP A 426 -19.10 14.14 -22.39
N LYS A 427 -20.05 14.41 -23.29
CA LYS A 427 -20.82 13.40 -24.03
C LYS A 427 -20.44 13.44 -25.50
N ILE A 428 -20.12 12.27 -26.04
CA ILE A 428 -19.83 12.08 -27.46
C ILE A 428 -21.17 11.83 -28.16
N ASN A 429 -21.56 12.71 -29.08
CA ASN A 429 -22.74 12.52 -29.91
C ASN A 429 -22.30 11.91 -31.25
N ASP A 430 -22.82 10.74 -31.61
CA ASP A 430 -22.49 10.01 -32.86
C ASP A 430 -22.76 10.79 -34.16
N GLN A 431 -23.40 11.96 -34.08
CA GLN A 431 -23.81 12.77 -35.24
C GLN A 431 -22.96 14.03 -35.48
N GLN A 432 -21.95 14.34 -34.65
CA GLN A 432 -21.08 15.49 -34.90
C GLN A 432 -19.75 15.05 -35.50
N THR A 433 -19.51 15.50 -36.72
CA THR A 433 -18.28 15.34 -37.50
C THR A 433 -17.05 15.58 -36.63
N GLN A 434 -16.09 14.67 -36.75
CA GLN A 434 -14.78 14.73 -36.10
C GLN A 434 -14.15 16.12 -36.20
N PRO A 435 -13.42 16.60 -35.18
CA PRO A 435 -12.72 17.88 -35.26
C PRO A 435 -11.78 17.88 -36.49
N GLN A 436 -12.06 18.74 -37.45
CA GLN A 436 -11.27 18.89 -38.67
C GLN A 436 -9.85 19.36 -38.32
N SER A 437 -8.85 18.64 -38.82
CA SER A 437 -7.49 19.15 -38.95
C SER A 437 -7.47 20.26 -40.00
N ASP A 438 -7.15 21.49 -39.58
CA ASP A 438 -6.88 22.61 -40.49
C ASP A 438 -5.57 22.38 -41.26
N ASP A 439 -5.64 21.60 -42.34
CA ASP A 439 -4.62 21.64 -43.41
C ASP A 439 -5.02 22.72 -44.42
N THR A 440 -4.42 23.90 -44.26
CA THR A 440 -4.49 24.98 -45.24
C THR A 440 -3.58 24.67 -46.43
N SER A 441 -4.15 24.09 -47.49
CA SER A 441 -3.56 24.17 -48.83
C SER A 441 -4.54 24.85 -49.80
N ASN A 442 -4.31 26.14 -50.01
CA ASN A 442 -4.90 26.91 -51.10
C ASN A 442 -4.41 26.35 -52.44
N SER A 443 -5.34 25.85 -53.27
CA SER A 443 -5.13 25.88 -54.73
C SER A 443 -6.43 26.32 -55.41
N SER A 444 -6.33 27.49 -56.03
CA SER A 444 -7.39 28.16 -56.77
C SER A 444 -7.66 27.48 -58.10
N SER A 445 -8.91 27.10 -58.32
CA SER A 445 -9.47 26.72 -59.62
C SER A 445 -9.67 27.95 -60.51
N ALA A 446 -9.11 27.93 -61.70
CA ALA A 446 -9.56 28.75 -62.83
C ALA A 446 -9.80 27.84 -64.03
N THR A 447 -11.07 27.70 -64.41
CA THR A 447 -11.56 27.17 -65.69
C THR A 447 -12.35 28.29 -66.37
N PRO A 448 -12.47 28.27 -67.71
CA PRO A 448 -13.36 27.33 -68.40
C PRO A 448 -12.65 26.24 -69.19
#